data_AF-A0A1B6IA17-F1
#
_entry.id   AF-A0A1B6IA17-F1
#
_cell.length_a   1.000
_cell.length_b   1.000
_cell.length_c   1.000
_cell.angle_alpha   90.00
_cell.angle_beta   90.00
_cell.angle_gamma   90.00
#
_symmetry.space_group_name_H-M   'P 1'
#
loop_
_entity.id
_entity.type
_entity.pdbx_description
1 polymer ?
#
loop_
_entity_poly.entity_id
_entity_poly.type
_entity_poly.pdbx_seq_one_letter_code
_entity_poly.pdbx_strand_id
1 'polypeptide(L)'
;SESAHQTVTWLRRGATKEAIQAEVDTMQKAVEEIKANKKSFRALFSTRASIRALYISCGLLFFLQMSGIPVIMSITESLFILARVNISTKLCTLIFGGLMLTVGLLGPAVTRRFGFKTPLTISAFGMFLSLSVFGGHFYMISLGYDMSDYSLVPLSSLVAYISFFSLGFSNSAFAVVGELFAPNIKALGTSLTNCIGFACALLSIQLYYVIKSTFGIHFGIWSFALTNALAVPFTIFFVPNTSGMSLLEIQEMLNKPWFDKKNKVVPIEERYTMREVCYI
;
A
#
# COMPACT_ATOMS: atom_id res chain seq x y z
N SER A 1 18.99 -28.63 2.72
CA SER A 1 17.84 -29.26 2.05
C SER A 1 16.94 -29.96 3.07
N GLU A 2 17.51 -30.69 4.02
CA GLU A 2 16.76 -31.49 5.02
C GLU A 2 15.75 -30.69 5.86
N SER A 3 16.11 -29.50 6.34
CA SER A 3 15.18 -28.61 7.08
C SER A 3 14.04 -28.07 6.21
N ALA A 4 14.28 -27.86 4.90
CA ALA A 4 13.23 -27.42 3.97
C ALA A 4 12.21 -28.54 3.75
N HIS A 5 12.67 -29.77 3.62
CA HIS A 5 11.82 -30.95 3.47
C HIS A 5 10.93 -31.18 4.68
N GLN A 6 11.50 -31.09 5.89
CA GLN A 6 10.74 -31.19 7.15
C GLN A 6 9.68 -30.09 7.28
N THR A 7 9.99 -28.86 6.85
CA THR A 7 9.06 -27.73 6.91
C THR A 7 7.90 -27.89 5.93
N VAL A 8 8.16 -28.32 4.69
CA VAL A 8 7.12 -28.57 3.68
C VAL A 8 6.24 -29.74 4.10
N THR A 9 6.84 -30.82 4.64
CA THR A 9 6.10 -31.97 5.19
C THR A 9 5.17 -31.54 6.34
N TRP A 10 5.62 -30.63 7.18
CA TRP A 10 4.79 -30.08 8.27
C TRP A 10 3.67 -29.16 7.77
N LEU A 11 3.93 -28.32 6.75
CA LEU A 11 2.92 -27.42 6.16
C LEU A 11 1.86 -28.15 5.32
N ARG A 12 2.24 -29.28 4.68
CA ARG A 12 1.38 -30.08 3.79
C ARG A 12 0.88 -31.35 4.48
N ARG A 13 0.51 -31.27 5.76
CA ARG A 13 -0.05 -32.41 6.52
C ARG A 13 -1.17 -33.08 5.70
N GLY A 14 -0.93 -34.31 5.24
CA GLY A 14 -1.87 -35.10 4.42
C GLY A 14 -1.48 -35.30 2.96
N ALA A 15 -0.45 -34.61 2.44
CA ALA A 15 0.07 -34.86 1.09
C ALA A 15 0.96 -36.11 1.03
N THR A 16 1.00 -36.77 -0.13
CA THR A 16 1.86 -37.93 -0.38
C THR A 16 3.35 -37.54 -0.39
N LYS A 17 4.22 -38.48 0.01
CA LYS A 17 5.67 -38.23 0.07
C LYS A 17 6.24 -37.84 -1.31
N GLU A 18 5.69 -38.41 -2.37
CA GLU A 18 6.05 -38.10 -3.76
C GLU A 18 5.69 -36.66 -4.13
N ALA A 19 4.50 -36.18 -3.75
CA ALA A 19 4.08 -34.80 -3.98
C ALA A 19 4.96 -33.80 -3.22
N ILE A 20 5.33 -34.12 -1.96
CA ILE A 20 6.23 -33.29 -1.15
C ILE A 20 7.62 -33.24 -1.79
N GLN A 21 8.17 -34.38 -2.22
CA GLN A 21 9.48 -34.43 -2.88
C GLN A 21 9.48 -33.63 -4.19
N ALA A 22 8.42 -33.75 -5.00
CA ALA A 22 8.27 -32.98 -6.23
C ALA A 22 8.20 -31.46 -5.98
N GLU A 23 7.49 -31.02 -4.93
CA GLU A 23 7.42 -29.61 -4.54
C GLU A 23 8.81 -29.10 -4.07
N VAL A 24 9.52 -29.87 -3.24
CA VAL A 24 10.87 -29.55 -2.76
C VAL A 24 11.88 -29.46 -3.91
N ASP A 25 11.86 -30.42 -4.83
CA ASP A 25 12.74 -30.42 -6.01
C ASP A 25 12.47 -29.24 -6.93
N THR A 26 11.20 -28.87 -7.11
CA THR A 26 10.79 -27.69 -7.89
C THR A 26 11.30 -26.40 -7.23
N MET A 27 11.18 -26.29 -5.91
CA MET A 27 11.71 -25.14 -5.16
C MET A 27 13.24 -25.07 -5.20
N GLN A 28 13.94 -26.21 -5.09
CA GLN A 28 15.41 -26.25 -5.19
C GLN A 28 15.89 -25.82 -6.57
N LYS A 29 15.28 -26.32 -7.64
CA LYS A 29 15.58 -25.88 -9.01
C LYS A 29 15.37 -24.37 -9.19
N ALA A 30 14.26 -23.83 -8.70
CA ALA A 30 14.01 -22.40 -8.75
C ALA A 30 15.08 -21.59 -8.00
N VAL A 31 15.54 -22.05 -6.84
CA VAL A 31 16.62 -21.40 -6.07
C VAL A 31 17.96 -21.47 -6.82
N GLU A 32 18.27 -22.60 -7.45
CA GLU A 32 19.49 -22.77 -8.24
C GLU A 32 19.47 -21.87 -9.48
N GLU A 33 18.35 -21.75 -10.18
CA GLU A 33 18.18 -20.82 -11.30
C GLU A 33 18.34 -19.35 -10.86
N ILE A 34 17.82 -18.99 -9.68
CA ILE A 34 17.99 -17.65 -9.09
C ILE A 34 19.46 -17.39 -8.73
N LYS A 35 20.18 -18.40 -8.22
CA LYS A 35 21.62 -18.28 -7.90
C LYS A 35 22.49 -18.22 -9.16
N ALA A 36 22.13 -18.97 -10.20
CA ALA A 36 22.83 -19.01 -11.48
C ALA A 36 22.66 -17.71 -12.27
N ASN A 37 21.48 -17.08 -12.21
CA ASN A 37 21.27 -15.74 -12.75
C ASN A 37 21.89 -14.67 -11.82
N LYS A 38 23.11 -14.21 -12.13
CA LYS A 38 23.73 -13.09 -11.43
C LYS A 38 22.75 -11.91 -11.32
N LYS A 39 22.51 -11.46 -10.08
CA LYS A 39 21.72 -10.27 -9.74
C LYS A 39 22.32 -9.04 -10.40
N SER A 40 21.86 -8.71 -11.60
CA SER A 40 22.29 -7.51 -12.33
C SER A 40 21.20 -6.46 -12.23
N PHE A 41 21.56 -5.22 -11.86
CA PHE A 41 20.64 -4.08 -11.90
C PHE A 41 20.01 -3.91 -13.28
N ARG A 42 20.69 -4.34 -14.35
CA ARG A 42 20.14 -4.34 -15.71
C ARG A 42 18.89 -5.22 -15.83
N ALA A 43 18.79 -6.32 -15.09
CA ALA A 43 17.66 -7.24 -15.13
C ALA A 43 16.34 -6.62 -14.67
N LEU A 44 16.38 -5.58 -13.83
CA LEU A 44 15.19 -4.78 -13.46
C LEU A 44 14.58 -4.04 -14.65
N PHE A 45 15.41 -3.69 -15.64
CA PHE A 45 15.02 -2.93 -16.82
C PHE A 45 15.04 -3.78 -18.09
N SER A 46 15.27 -5.10 -17.99
CA SER A 46 15.41 -5.97 -19.16
C SER A 46 14.09 -6.46 -19.74
N THR A 47 13.04 -6.63 -18.93
CA THR A 47 11.76 -7.20 -19.38
C THR A 47 10.60 -6.24 -19.16
N ARG A 48 9.55 -6.39 -19.98
CA ARG A 48 8.32 -5.59 -19.86
C ARG A 48 7.67 -5.81 -18.49
N ALA A 49 7.66 -7.04 -18.00
CA ALA A 49 7.13 -7.37 -16.68
C ALA A 49 7.89 -6.65 -15.56
N SER A 50 9.23 -6.69 -15.57
CA SER A 50 10.05 -6.01 -14.55
C SER A 50 9.85 -4.50 -14.56
N ILE A 51 9.82 -3.88 -15.74
CA ILE A 51 9.61 -2.43 -15.88
C ILE A 51 8.21 -2.04 -15.38
N ARG A 52 7.18 -2.83 -15.68
CA ARG A 52 5.82 -2.56 -15.19
C ARG A 52 5.69 -2.78 -13.69
N ALA A 53 6.27 -3.86 -13.17
CA ALA A 53 6.34 -4.10 -11.73
C ALA A 53 7.00 -2.91 -11.01
N LEU A 54 8.10 -2.40 -11.55
CA LEU A 54 8.79 -1.22 -11.02
C LEU A 54 7.92 0.04 -11.13
N TYR A 55 7.28 0.30 -12.27
CA TYR A 55 6.40 1.46 -12.45
C TYR A 55 5.25 1.47 -11.45
N ILE A 56 4.55 0.35 -11.30
CA ILE A 56 3.43 0.21 -10.36
C ILE A 56 3.91 0.38 -8.93
N SER A 57 5.01 -0.30 -8.58
CA SER A 57 5.56 -0.27 -7.22
C SER A 57 6.04 1.12 -6.82
N CYS A 58 6.79 1.79 -7.71
CA CYS A 58 7.28 3.14 -7.48
C CYS A 58 6.13 4.15 -7.44
N GLY A 59 5.13 4.02 -8.32
CA GLY A 59 3.94 4.87 -8.29
C GLY A 59 3.14 4.69 -7.00
N LEU A 60 2.93 3.44 -6.56
CA LEU A 60 2.26 3.14 -5.29
C LEU A 60 2.99 3.76 -4.09
N LEU A 61 4.32 3.59 -3.99
CA LEU A 61 5.08 4.21 -2.90
C LEU A 61 5.15 5.73 -3.02
N PHE A 62 5.19 6.28 -4.22
CA PHE A 62 5.09 7.73 -4.43
C PHE A 62 3.77 8.27 -3.85
N PHE A 63 2.63 7.70 -4.24
CA PHE A 63 1.32 8.13 -3.73
C PHE A 63 1.15 7.83 -2.24
N LEU A 64 1.72 6.71 -1.74
CA LEU A 64 1.72 6.40 -0.32
C LEU A 64 2.39 7.52 0.50
N GLN A 65 3.54 8.02 0.04
CA GLN A 65 4.33 9.03 0.77
C GLN A 65 3.77 10.43 0.55
N MET A 66 3.36 10.73 -0.69
CA MET A 66 2.70 11.98 -1.06
C MET A 66 1.24 12.06 -0.57
N SER A 67 0.71 11.04 0.09
CA SER A 67 -0.59 11.10 0.78
C SER A 67 -0.60 12.06 1.97
N GLY A 68 0.59 12.45 2.45
CA GLY A 68 0.78 13.32 3.61
C GLY A 68 1.14 12.57 4.90
N ILE A 69 1.21 11.23 4.88
CA ILE A 69 1.51 10.45 6.09
C ILE A 69 2.83 10.84 6.78
N PRO A 70 3.98 11.08 6.10
CA PRO A 70 5.23 11.39 6.80
C PRO A 70 5.17 12.76 7.49
N VAL A 71 4.48 13.71 6.86
CA VAL A 71 4.24 15.03 7.42
C VAL A 71 3.34 14.95 8.63
N ILE A 72 2.16 14.33 8.47
CA ILE A 72 1.18 14.19 9.55
C ILE A 72 1.84 13.53 10.75
N MET A 73 2.54 12.40 10.57
CA MET A 73 3.28 11.73 11.63
C MET A 73 4.28 12.65 12.35
N SER A 74 4.95 13.55 11.62
CA SER A 74 5.91 14.49 12.19
C SER A 74 5.26 15.64 12.97
N ILE A 75 4.01 16.00 12.68
CA ILE A 75 3.33 17.16 13.28
C ILE A 75 2.07 16.80 14.06
N THR A 76 1.77 15.51 14.24
CA THR A 76 0.55 15.00 14.92
C THR A 76 0.34 15.66 16.28
N GLU A 77 1.40 15.77 17.09
CA GLU A 77 1.32 16.41 18.41
C GLU A 77 0.92 17.89 18.31
N SER A 78 1.54 18.62 17.39
CA SER A 78 1.22 20.03 17.13
C SER A 78 -0.21 20.20 16.60
N LEU A 79 -0.69 19.26 15.77
CA LEU A 79 -2.07 19.27 15.27
C LEU A 79 -3.09 19.07 16.40
N PHE A 80 -2.80 18.17 17.36
CA PHE A 80 -3.68 17.96 18.52
C PHE A 80 -3.72 19.17 19.46
N ILE A 81 -2.58 19.82 19.70
CA ILE A 81 -2.51 21.04 20.49
C ILE A 81 -3.31 22.16 19.80
N LEU A 82 -3.13 22.31 18.48
CA LEU A 82 -3.79 23.35 17.70
C LEU A 82 -5.32 23.14 17.61
N ALA A 83 -5.77 21.88 17.65
CA ALA A 83 -7.19 21.53 17.72
C ALA A 83 -7.81 21.78 19.11
N ARG A 84 -7.06 22.26 20.11
CA ARG A 84 -7.51 22.55 21.49
C ARG A 84 -8.23 21.37 22.16
N VAL A 85 -7.82 20.15 21.84
CA VAL A 85 -8.37 18.96 22.49
C VAL A 85 -7.94 18.98 23.96
N ASN A 86 -8.90 18.93 24.89
CA ASN A 86 -8.65 18.99 26.34
C ASN A 86 -8.07 17.68 26.91
N ILE A 87 -7.32 16.94 26.09
CA ILE A 87 -6.76 15.62 26.36
C ILE A 87 -5.23 15.73 26.22
N SER A 88 -4.49 15.05 27.11
CA SER A 88 -3.03 14.99 27.03
C SER A 88 -2.55 14.52 25.65
N THR A 89 -1.66 15.28 25.01
CA THR A 89 -1.10 14.98 23.69
C THR A 89 -0.51 13.57 23.60
N LYS A 90 0.07 13.07 24.70
CA LYS A 90 0.60 11.70 24.80
C LYS A 90 -0.50 10.65 24.63
N LEU A 91 -1.67 10.88 25.23
CA LEU A 91 -2.82 9.97 25.11
C LEU A 91 -3.40 10.00 23.69
N CYS A 92 -3.47 11.17 23.06
CA CYS A 92 -3.91 11.30 21.67
C CYS A 92 -3.01 10.54 20.69
N THR A 93 -1.68 10.64 20.85
CA THR A 93 -0.72 9.88 20.03
C THR A 93 -0.82 8.37 20.30
N LEU A 94 -1.08 7.95 21.55
CA LEU A 94 -1.31 6.54 21.88
C LEU A 94 -2.59 6.00 21.20
N ILE A 95 -3.69 6.76 21.26
CA ILE A 95 -4.96 6.40 20.60
C ILE A 95 -4.76 6.31 19.09
N PHE A 96 -4.03 7.26 18.51
CA PHE A 96 -3.70 7.29 17.09
C PHE A 96 -2.94 6.02 16.67
N GLY A 97 -1.89 5.64 17.40
CA GLY A 97 -1.15 4.39 17.14
C GLY A 97 -2.01 3.13 17.35
N GLY A 98 -2.86 3.13 18.39
CA GLY A 98 -3.80 2.05 18.66
C GLY A 98 -4.81 1.86 17.52
N LEU A 99 -5.34 2.96 16.98
CA LEU A 99 -6.24 2.95 15.83
C LEU A 99 -5.55 2.43 14.57
N MET A 100 -4.32 2.87 14.30
CA MET A 100 -3.54 2.34 13.18
C MET A 100 -3.38 0.83 13.27
N LEU A 101 -3.11 0.32 14.48
CA LEU A 101 -2.91 -1.10 14.73
C LEU A 101 -4.21 -1.89 14.57
N THR A 102 -5.29 -1.46 15.21
CA THR A 102 -6.59 -2.17 15.15
C THR A 102 -7.13 -2.21 13.74
N VAL A 103 -7.11 -1.08 13.03
CA VAL A 103 -7.55 -1.00 11.64
C VAL A 103 -6.58 -1.73 10.70
N GLY A 104 -5.28 -1.65 10.98
CA GLY A 104 -4.24 -2.36 10.25
C GLY A 104 -4.43 -3.88 10.29
N LEU A 105 -4.84 -4.44 11.44
CA LEU A 105 -5.15 -5.87 11.58
C LEU A 105 -6.37 -6.31 10.76
N LEU A 106 -7.32 -5.39 10.50
CA LEU A 106 -8.48 -5.66 9.65
C LEU A 106 -8.11 -5.62 8.15
N GLY A 107 -7.06 -4.91 7.78
CA GLY A 107 -6.62 -4.74 6.38
C GLY A 107 -6.47 -6.05 5.61
N PRO A 108 -5.71 -7.04 6.10
CA PRO A 108 -5.56 -8.34 5.43
C PRO A 108 -6.89 -9.06 5.20
N ALA A 109 -7.85 -8.98 6.13
CA ALA A 109 -9.16 -9.60 5.97
C ALA A 109 -9.99 -8.91 4.86
N VAL A 110 -9.95 -7.57 4.81
CA VAL A 110 -10.60 -6.78 3.76
C VAL A 110 -9.97 -7.09 2.40
N THR A 111 -8.65 -7.11 2.32
CA THR A 111 -7.91 -7.45 1.10
C THR A 111 -8.17 -8.87 0.63
N ARG A 112 -8.26 -9.84 1.54
CA ARG A 112 -8.59 -11.23 1.18
C ARG A 112 -9.97 -11.34 0.54
N ARG A 113 -10.93 -10.51 0.97
CA ARG A 113 -12.31 -10.53 0.46
C ARG A 113 -12.49 -9.73 -0.83
N PHE A 114 -11.90 -8.54 -0.92
CA PHE A 114 -12.16 -7.57 -2.00
C PHE A 114 -11.00 -7.38 -2.99
N GLY A 115 -9.88 -8.08 -2.75
CA GLY A 115 -8.62 -7.92 -3.47
C GLY A 115 -7.85 -6.66 -3.07
N PHE A 116 -6.66 -6.46 -3.62
CA PHE A 116 -5.80 -5.30 -3.28
C PHE A 116 -6.30 -3.98 -3.85
N LYS A 117 -6.97 -4.02 -5.01
CA LYS A 117 -7.38 -2.82 -5.75
C LYS A 117 -8.46 -2.02 -5.03
N THR A 118 -9.49 -2.70 -4.53
CA THR A 118 -10.65 -2.07 -3.91
C THR A 118 -10.28 -1.27 -2.64
N PRO A 119 -9.51 -1.83 -1.68
CA PRO A 119 -9.05 -1.09 -0.50
C PRO A 119 -8.16 0.10 -0.86
N LEU A 120 -7.29 -0.03 -1.86
CA LEU A 120 -6.44 1.08 -2.34
C LEU A 120 -7.28 2.25 -2.87
N THR A 121 -8.30 1.97 -3.69
CA THR A 121 -9.15 3.03 -4.25
C THR A 121 -10.06 3.66 -3.18
N ILE A 122 -10.68 2.86 -2.31
CA ILE A 122 -11.53 3.38 -1.22
C ILE A 122 -10.71 4.22 -0.24
N SER A 123 -9.51 3.76 0.12
CA SER A 123 -8.62 4.52 1.00
C SER A 123 -8.15 5.84 0.37
N ALA A 124 -7.73 5.84 -0.90
CA ALA A 124 -7.37 7.07 -1.62
C ALA A 124 -8.48 8.12 -1.56
N PHE A 125 -9.72 7.70 -1.85
CA PHE A 125 -10.88 8.58 -1.84
C PHE A 125 -11.26 9.06 -0.44
N GLY A 126 -11.26 8.16 0.55
CA GLY A 126 -11.52 8.48 1.94
C GLY A 126 -10.49 9.44 2.55
N MET A 127 -9.21 9.28 2.22
CA MET A 127 -8.15 10.21 2.59
C MET A 127 -8.33 11.58 1.92
N PHE A 128 -8.68 11.62 0.64
CA PHE A 128 -8.98 12.88 -0.07
C PHE A 128 -10.10 13.67 0.63
N LEU A 129 -11.23 13.03 0.93
CA LEU A 129 -12.35 13.67 1.62
C LEU A 129 -11.94 14.15 3.02
N SER A 130 -11.24 13.31 3.77
CA SER A 130 -10.83 13.62 5.14
C SER A 130 -9.88 14.82 5.19
N LEU A 131 -8.87 14.87 4.32
CA LEU A 131 -7.93 15.99 4.24
C LEU A 131 -8.57 17.25 3.66
N SER A 132 -9.56 17.12 2.78
CA SER A 132 -10.32 18.28 2.27
C SER A 132 -11.08 18.98 3.40
N VAL A 133 -11.77 18.21 4.24
CA VAL A 133 -12.46 18.71 5.44
C VAL A 133 -11.46 19.29 6.45
N PHE A 134 -10.35 18.59 6.70
CA PHE A 134 -9.32 19.03 7.64
C PHE A 134 -8.70 20.37 7.20
N GLY A 135 -8.32 20.49 5.92
CA GLY A 135 -7.79 21.73 5.35
C GLY A 135 -8.82 22.86 5.34
N GLY A 136 -10.09 22.54 5.06
CA GLY A 136 -11.19 23.50 5.06
C GLY A 136 -11.47 24.10 6.45
N HIS A 137 -11.43 23.29 7.51
CA HIS A 137 -11.55 23.78 8.89
C HIS A 137 -10.48 24.82 9.20
N PHE A 138 -9.23 24.51 8.89
CA PHE A 138 -8.14 25.42 9.11
C PHE A 138 -8.26 26.67 8.21
N TYR A 139 -8.73 26.56 6.96
CA TYR A 139 -8.95 27.71 6.07
C TYR A 139 -9.95 28.71 6.68
N MET A 140 -11.02 28.22 7.28
CA MET A 140 -11.98 29.08 7.98
C MET A 140 -11.36 29.82 9.17
N ILE A 141 -10.45 29.18 9.91
CA ILE A 141 -9.67 29.85 10.97
C ILE A 141 -8.82 30.98 10.38
N SER A 142 -8.20 30.78 9.20
CA SER A 142 -7.40 31.85 8.57
C SER A 142 -8.20 33.06 8.09
N LEU A 143 -9.50 32.87 7.81
CA LEU A 143 -10.41 33.96 7.48
C LEU A 143 -10.90 34.73 8.73
N GLY A 144 -10.51 34.31 9.93
CA GLY A 144 -10.86 34.97 11.18
C GLY A 144 -12.18 34.50 11.82
N TYR A 145 -12.78 33.41 11.34
CA TYR A 145 -13.94 32.80 12.00
C TYR A 145 -13.53 32.08 13.29
N ASP A 146 -14.31 32.27 14.36
CA ASP A 146 -14.13 31.50 15.59
C ASP A 146 -14.72 30.09 15.39
N MET A 147 -13.83 29.12 15.24
CA MET A 147 -14.16 27.70 15.08
C MET A 147 -14.04 26.90 16.38
N SER A 148 -14.01 27.56 17.54
CA SER A 148 -13.86 26.90 18.85
C SER A 148 -14.94 25.84 19.10
N ASP A 149 -16.18 26.10 18.70
CA ASP A 149 -17.31 25.15 18.82
C ASP A 149 -17.16 23.92 17.90
N TYR A 150 -16.35 24.03 16.84
CA TYR A 150 -16.14 22.99 15.83
C TYR A 150 -14.81 22.23 16.00
N SER A 151 -14.17 22.33 17.17
CA SER A 151 -12.90 21.66 17.50
C SER A 151 -12.90 20.13 17.32
N LEU A 152 -14.07 19.47 17.29
CA LEU A 152 -14.22 18.05 16.98
C LEU A 152 -14.05 17.71 15.49
N VAL A 153 -14.27 18.65 14.58
CA VAL A 153 -14.14 18.47 13.13
C VAL A 153 -12.70 18.12 12.73
N PRO A 154 -11.65 18.87 13.14
CA PRO A 154 -10.28 18.52 12.78
C PRO A 154 -9.83 17.19 13.39
N LEU A 155 -10.32 16.85 14.60
CA LEU A 155 -9.99 15.58 15.24
C LEU A 155 -10.62 14.38 14.50
N SER A 156 -11.92 14.46 14.22
CA SER A 156 -12.66 13.40 13.52
C SER A 156 -12.16 13.18 12.09
N SER A 157 -11.81 14.25 11.38
CA SER A 157 -11.21 14.16 10.03
C SER A 157 -9.81 13.53 10.04
N LEU A 158 -8.98 13.83 11.05
CA LEU A 158 -7.68 13.16 11.19
C LEU A 158 -7.81 11.66 11.52
N VAL A 159 -8.77 11.31 12.39
CA VAL A 159 -9.12 9.91 12.73
C VAL A 159 -9.66 9.17 11.51
N ALA A 160 -10.51 9.81 10.71
CA ALA A 160 -11.01 9.23 9.46
C ALA A 160 -9.88 9.02 8.46
N TYR A 161 -9.03 10.03 8.25
CA TYR A 161 -7.85 9.96 7.37
C TYR A 161 -7.00 8.73 7.69
N ILE A 162 -6.65 8.55 8.96
CA ILE A 162 -5.76 7.45 9.32
C ILE A 162 -6.42 6.07 9.25
N SER A 163 -7.72 6.01 9.54
CA SER A 163 -8.48 4.78 9.38
C SER A 163 -8.48 4.34 7.92
N PHE A 164 -8.75 5.26 6.99
CA PHE A 164 -8.68 4.97 5.56
C PHE A 164 -7.26 4.60 5.12
N PHE A 165 -6.23 5.32 5.59
CA PHE A 165 -4.84 5.02 5.29
C PHE A 165 -4.44 3.60 5.72
N SER A 166 -4.77 3.21 6.96
CA SER A 166 -4.44 1.88 7.50
C SER A 166 -5.22 0.75 6.81
N LEU A 167 -6.48 0.98 6.42
CA LEU A 167 -7.28 -0.03 5.73
C LEU A 167 -6.70 -0.41 4.36
N GLY A 168 -6.25 0.58 3.59
CA GLY A 168 -5.86 0.37 2.20
C GLY A 168 -4.38 0.51 1.97
N PHE A 169 -3.90 1.75 1.89
CA PHE A 169 -2.55 2.09 1.47
C PHE A 169 -1.45 1.44 2.32
N SER A 170 -1.60 1.39 3.65
CA SER A 170 -0.58 0.81 4.54
C SER A 170 -0.33 -0.66 4.27
N ASN A 171 -1.39 -1.48 4.17
CA ASN A 171 -1.24 -2.92 3.97
C ASN A 171 -1.11 -3.31 2.49
N SER A 172 -2.00 -2.77 1.66
CA SER A 172 -2.14 -3.21 0.28
C SER A 172 -1.00 -2.73 -0.61
N ALA A 173 -0.45 -1.53 -0.39
CA ALA A 173 0.63 -1.04 -1.23
C ALA A 173 1.89 -1.90 -1.08
N PHE A 174 2.31 -2.20 0.16
CA PHE A 174 3.50 -3.04 0.39
C PHE A 174 3.29 -4.50 -0.03
N ALA A 175 2.08 -5.04 0.11
CA ALA A 175 1.77 -6.38 -0.36
C ALA A 175 1.86 -6.47 -1.89
N VAL A 176 1.27 -5.52 -2.63
CA VAL A 176 1.37 -5.48 -4.09
C VAL A 176 2.82 -5.34 -4.56
N VAL A 177 3.60 -4.45 -3.94
CA VAL A 177 5.05 -4.31 -4.21
C VAL A 177 5.78 -5.64 -4.00
N GLY A 178 5.41 -6.41 -2.98
CA GLY A 178 5.97 -7.73 -2.72
C GLY A 178 5.57 -8.83 -3.70
N GLU A 179 4.40 -8.73 -4.33
CA GLU A 179 3.85 -9.74 -5.26
C GLU A 179 4.27 -9.52 -6.72
N LEU A 180 4.54 -8.28 -7.11
CA LEU A 180 4.81 -7.93 -8.51
C LEU A 180 6.17 -8.41 -9.04
N PHE A 181 7.20 -8.45 -8.19
CA PHE A 181 8.55 -8.79 -8.63
C PHE A 181 8.80 -10.30 -8.69
N ALA A 182 9.39 -10.75 -9.80
CA ALA A 182 9.87 -12.12 -9.95
C ALA A 182 10.98 -12.45 -8.92
N PRO A 183 11.12 -13.71 -8.49
CA PRO A 183 11.99 -14.08 -7.36
C PRO A 183 13.46 -13.69 -7.54
N ASN A 184 13.95 -13.73 -8.78
CA ASN A 184 15.31 -13.38 -9.15
C ASN A 184 15.64 -11.89 -8.98
N ILE A 185 14.65 -11.00 -9.16
CA ILE A 185 14.83 -9.53 -9.05
C ILE A 185 14.15 -8.92 -7.82
N LYS A 186 13.34 -9.69 -7.09
CA LYS A 186 12.50 -9.22 -5.98
C LYS A 186 13.27 -8.40 -4.98
N ALA A 187 14.39 -8.91 -4.46
CA ALA A 187 15.20 -8.19 -3.47
C ALA A 187 15.72 -6.84 -3.99
N LEU A 188 16.18 -6.76 -5.24
CA LEU A 188 16.66 -5.51 -5.83
C LEU A 188 15.50 -4.54 -6.12
N GLY A 189 14.41 -5.05 -6.69
CA GLY A 189 13.22 -4.26 -7.04
C GLY A 189 12.55 -3.63 -5.82
N THR A 190 12.34 -4.41 -4.76
CA THR A 190 11.76 -3.89 -3.51
C THR A 190 12.69 -2.89 -2.82
N SER A 191 14.01 -3.12 -2.83
CA SER A 191 14.97 -2.21 -2.23
C SER A 191 15.03 -0.87 -2.96
N LEU A 192 15.06 -0.89 -4.29
CA LEU A 192 15.02 0.32 -5.12
C LEU A 192 13.70 1.08 -4.94
N THR A 193 12.58 0.36 -4.95
CA THR A 193 11.26 0.95 -4.73
C THR A 193 11.21 1.63 -3.37
N ASN A 194 11.65 0.97 -2.29
CA ASN A 194 11.70 1.55 -0.96
C ASN A 194 12.62 2.77 -0.87
N CYS A 195 13.78 2.74 -1.53
CA CYS A 195 14.68 3.90 -1.60
C CYS A 195 13.98 5.12 -2.22
N ILE A 196 13.27 4.90 -3.33
CA ILE A 196 12.44 5.95 -3.96
C ILE A 196 11.32 6.40 -3.01
N GLY A 197 10.66 5.47 -2.33
CA GLY A 197 9.65 5.78 -1.32
C GLY A 197 10.19 6.69 -0.22
N PHE A 198 11.34 6.37 0.39
CA PHE A 198 11.94 7.24 1.41
C PHE A 198 12.38 8.59 0.86
N ALA A 199 12.89 8.65 -0.38
CA ALA A 199 13.17 9.93 -1.04
C ALA A 199 11.90 10.77 -1.23
N CYS A 200 10.79 10.15 -1.64
CA CYS A 200 9.47 10.81 -1.72
C CYS A 200 8.96 11.25 -0.34
N ALA A 201 9.22 10.46 0.71
CA ALA A 201 8.85 10.83 2.07
C ALA A 201 9.57 12.11 2.50
N LEU A 202 10.89 12.19 2.30
CA LEU A 202 11.68 13.39 2.58
C LEU A 202 11.19 14.57 1.74
N LEU A 203 10.94 14.35 0.45
CA LEU A 203 10.40 15.37 -0.44
C LEU A 203 9.05 15.90 0.05
N SER A 204 8.14 15.02 0.48
CA SER A 204 6.81 15.42 1.00
C SER A 204 6.92 16.34 2.22
N ILE A 205 7.87 16.07 3.11
CA ILE A 205 8.13 16.88 4.30
C ILE A 205 8.67 18.25 3.90
N GLN A 206 9.67 18.29 3.02
CA GLN A 206 10.25 19.55 2.56
C GLN A 206 9.22 20.43 1.84
N LEU A 207 8.46 19.83 0.91
CA LEU A 207 7.39 20.53 0.19
C LEU A 207 6.34 21.11 1.15
N TYR A 208 5.94 20.35 2.18
CA TYR A 208 5.00 20.85 3.17
C TYR A 208 5.52 22.08 3.91
N TYR A 209 6.77 22.06 4.38
CA TYR A 209 7.33 23.22 5.11
C TYR A 209 7.44 24.46 4.23
N VAL A 210 7.81 24.31 2.95
CA VAL A 210 7.88 25.40 1.98
C VAL A 210 6.49 25.98 1.67
N ILE A 211 5.49 25.12 1.46
CA ILE A 211 4.11 25.56 1.22
C ILE A 211 3.55 26.24 2.47
N LYS A 212 3.78 25.64 3.64
CA LYS A 212 3.32 26.17 4.92
C LYS A 212 3.88 27.58 5.20
N SER A 213 5.16 27.82 4.95
CA SER A 213 5.77 29.13 5.20
C SER A 213 5.28 30.21 4.24
N THR A 214 4.92 29.83 3.01
CA THR A 214 4.55 30.79 1.95
C THR A 214 3.05 31.06 1.89
N PHE A 215 2.23 30.00 2.00
CA PHE A 215 0.78 30.04 1.78
C PHE A 215 -0.03 29.66 3.02
N GLY A 216 0.61 29.15 4.07
CA GLY A 216 -0.05 28.70 5.29
C GLY A 216 -0.39 27.21 5.30
N ILE A 217 -0.92 26.75 6.44
CA ILE A 217 -1.13 25.33 6.74
C ILE A 217 -2.19 24.70 5.80
N HIS A 218 -3.21 25.46 5.40
CA HIS A 218 -4.35 24.95 4.60
C HIS A 218 -3.90 24.45 3.23
N PHE A 219 -3.08 25.25 2.54
CA PHE A 219 -2.53 24.87 1.24
C PHE A 219 -1.61 23.65 1.35
N GLY A 220 -0.87 23.52 2.45
CA GLY A 220 -0.08 22.32 2.73
C GLY A 220 -0.95 21.07 2.79
N ILE A 221 -2.06 21.12 3.56
CA ILE A 221 -2.99 19.99 3.69
C ILE A 221 -3.72 19.70 2.38
N TRP A 222 -4.22 20.72 1.68
CA TRP A 222 -4.92 20.54 0.42
C TRP A 222 -4.02 20.04 -0.71
N SER A 223 -2.71 20.32 -0.68
CA SER A 223 -1.76 19.71 -1.61
C SER A 223 -1.76 18.19 -1.48
N PHE A 224 -1.86 17.66 -0.25
CA PHE A 224 -2.00 16.22 -0.01
C PHE A 224 -3.40 15.69 -0.35
N ALA A 225 -4.45 16.49 -0.18
CA ALA A 225 -5.78 16.10 -0.67
C ALA A 225 -5.74 15.90 -2.20
N LEU A 226 -5.12 16.83 -2.93
CA LEU A 226 -5.00 16.76 -4.39
C LEU A 226 -4.21 15.53 -4.84
N THR A 227 -3.09 15.21 -4.21
CA THR A 227 -2.32 14.00 -4.55
C THR A 227 -3.11 12.72 -4.29
N ASN A 228 -3.91 12.67 -3.21
CA ASN A 228 -4.81 11.55 -2.94
C ASN A 228 -5.94 11.44 -3.98
N ALA A 229 -6.47 12.57 -4.46
CA ALA A 229 -7.43 12.58 -5.57
C ALA A 229 -6.83 12.02 -6.87
N LEU A 230 -5.56 12.32 -7.16
CA LEU A 230 -4.82 11.75 -8.29
C LEU A 230 -4.45 10.27 -8.10
N ALA A 231 -4.31 9.82 -6.84
CA ALA A 231 -4.08 8.42 -6.53
C ALA A 231 -5.28 7.53 -6.90
N VAL A 232 -6.52 8.06 -6.85
CA VAL A 232 -7.74 7.32 -7.22
C VAL A 232 -7.68 6.80 -8.66
N PRO A 233 -7.56 7.63 -9.71
CA PRO A 233 -7.46 7.13 -11.08
C PRO A 233 -6.19 6.29 -11.28
N PHE A 234 -5.08 6.62 -10.61
CA PHE A 234 -3.88 5.78 -10.68
C PHE A 234 -4.14 4.35 -10.23
N THR A 235 -4.80 4.16 -9.08
CA THR A 235 -5.14 2.83 -8.56
C THR A 235 -6.14 2.10 -9.46
N ILE A 236 -7.10 2.82 -10.05
CA ILE A 236 -8.12 2.22 -10.92
C ILE A 236 -7.52 1.75 -12.26
N PHE A 237 -6.64 2.53 -12.88
CA PHE A 237 -6.13 2.21 -14.22
C PHE A 237 -4.82 1.42 -14.19
N PHE A 238 -3.95 1.68 -13.23
CA PHE A 238 -2.59 1.14 -13.20
C PHE A 238 -2.35 0.11 -12.10
N VAL A 239 -3.24 -0.14 -11.15
CA VAL A 239 -3.01 -1.22 -10.17
C VAL A 239 -3.76 -2.48 -10.60
N PRO A 240 -3.05 -3.57 -10.95
CA PRO A 240 -3.70 -4.83 -11.25
C PRO A 240 -4.24 -5.47 -9.97
N ASN A 241 -5.29 -6.29 -10.09
CA ASN A 241 -5.76 -7.11 -8.98
C ASN A 241 -4.94 -8.41 -8.94
N THR A 242 -3.90 -8.46 -8.10
CA THR A 242 -3.01 -9.64 -7.95
C THR A 242 -3.54 -10.67 -6.95
N SER A 243 -4.63 -10.37 -6.24
CA SER A 243 -5.13 -11.20 -5.17
C SER A 243 -5.56 -12.58 -5.65
N GLY A 244 -4.97 -13.63 -5.05
CA GLY A 244 -5.27 -15.02 -5.38
C GLY A 244 -4.61 -15.54 -6.67
N MET A 245 -3.74 -14.76 -7.31
CA MET A 245 -2.95 -15.19 -8.46
C MET A 245 -1.65 -15.87 -8.04
N SER A 246 -1.22 -16.87 -8.81
CA SER A 246 0.13 -17.41 -8.71
C SER A 246 1.15 -16.43 -9.28
N LEU A 247 2.40 -16.54 -8.84
CA LEU A 247 3.47 -15.65 -9.31
C LEU A 247 3.68 -15.74 -10.83
N LEU A 248 3.52 -16.94 -11.42
CA LEU A 248 3.61 -17.15 -12.87
C LEU A 248 2.51 -16.38 -13.61
N GLU A 249 1.26 -16.47 -13.14
CA GLU A 249 0.13 -15.71 -13.72
C GLU A 249 0.34 -14.19 -13.60
N ILE A 250 0.90 -13.72 -12.47
CA ILE A 250 1.23 -12.30 -12.29
C ILE A 250 2.29 -11.87 -13.32
N GLN A 251 3.35 -12.67 -13.52
CA GLN A 251 4.37 -12.36 -14.52
C GLN A 251 3.82 -12.38 -15.95
N GLU A 252 2.92 -13.31 -16.28
CA GLU A 252 2.27 -13.37 -17.59
C GLU A 252 1.38 -12.15 -17.82
N MET A 253 0.56 -11.79 -16.82
CA MET A 253 -0.27 -10.58 -16.84
C MET A 253 0.59 -9.32 -17.03
N LEU A 254 1.71 -9.22 -16.32
CA LEU A 254 2.64 -8.09 -16.45
C LEU A 254 3.37 -8.07 -17.79
N ASN A 255 3.43 -9.16 -18.55
CA ASN A 255 3.96 -9.16 -19.92
C ASN A 255 2.92 -8.72 -20.96
N LYS A 256 1.62 -8.85 -20.68
CA LYS A 256 0.51 -8.43 -21.56
C LYS A 256 0.27 -6.90 -21.53
N PRO A 257 -0.25 -6.27 -22.59
CA PRO A 257 -0.54 -4.83 -22.60
C PRO A 257 -1.47 -4.39 -21.46
N TRP A 258 -1.28 -3.15 -20.95
CA TRP A 258 -2.10 -2.54 -19.88
C TRP A 258 -3.61 -2.54 -20.15
N PHE A 259 -3.99 -2.33 -21.42
CA PHE A 259 -5.37 -2.15 -21.85
C PHE A 259 -5.80 -3.27 -22.82
N ASP A 260 -5.56 -4.53 -22.45
CA ASP A 260 -6.07 -5.66 -23.22
C ASP A 260 -7.55 -5.90 -22.89
N LYS A 261 -8.45 -5.62 -23.86
CA LYS A 261 -9.91 -5.77 -23.74
C LYS A 261 -10.36 -7.20 -23.41
N LYS A 262 -9.49 -8.21 -23.53
CA LYS A 262 -9.80 -9.61 -23.23
C LYS A 262 -9.52 -10.04 -21.79
N ASN A 263 -8.94 -9.19 -20.95
CA ASN A 263 -8.70 -9.49 -19.53
C ASN A 263 -10.00 -9.39 -18.71
N LYS A 264 -10.84 -10.43 -18.80
CA LYS A 264 -11.94 -10.60 -17.85
C LYS A 264 -11.34 -10.89 -16.48
N VAL A 265 -11.55 -9.97 -15.53
CA VAL A 265 -11.27 -10.19 -14.12
C VAL A 265 -12.18 -11.32 -13.65
N VAL A 266 -11.65 -12.53 -13.52
CA VAL A 266 -12.40 -13.64 -12.89
C VAL A 266 -12.64 -13.26 -11.43
N PRO A 267 -13.90 -13.19 -10.96
CA PRO A 267 -14.24 -12.87 -9.57
C PRO A 267 -13.53 -13.79 -8.57
N ILE A 268 -13.18 -13.24 -7.41
CA ILE A 268 -12.44 -13.95 -6.35
C ILE A 268 -13.21 -15.19 -5.84
N GLU A 269 -14.55 -15.12 -5.78
CA GLU A 269 -15.43 -16.21 -5.34
C GLU A 269 -15.42 -17.43 -6.27
N GLU A 270 -15.30 -17.24 -7.59
CA GLU A 270 -15.18 -18.34 -8.57
C GLU A 270 -13.82 -19.05 -8.51
N ARG A 271 -12.76 -18.39 -8.00
CA ARG A 271 -11.43 -19.01 -7.87
C ARG A 271 -11.26 -19.84 -6.60
N TYR A 272 -11.90 -19.45 -5.50
CA TYR A 272 -11.90 -20.25 -4.27
C TYR A 272 -12.64 -21.57 -4.48
N THR A 273 -13.80 -21.52 -5.16
CA THR A 273 -14.56 -22.72 -5.54
C THR A 273 -13.78 -23.61 -6.51
N MET A 274 -13.11 -23.06 -7.53
CA MET A 274 -12.24 -23.85 -8.43
C MET A 274 -11.06 -24.55 -7.73
N ARG A 275 -10.53 -23.96 -6.64
CA ARG A 275 -9.49 -24.63 -5.83
C ARG A 275 -10.07 -25.74 -4.95
N GLU A 276 -11.27 -25.59 -4.40
CA GLU A 276 -11.91 -26.65 -3.62
C GLU A 276 -12.27 -27.86 -4.50
N VAL A 277 -12.67 -27.65 -5.76
CA VAL A 277 -12.98 -28.76 -6.69
C VAL A 277 -11.72 -29.53 -7.15
N CYS A 278 -10.55 -28.89 -7.22
CA CYS A 278 -9.29 -29.59 -7.56
C CYS A 278 -8.66 -30.39 -6.41
N TYR A 279 -9.24 -30.34 -5.19
CA TYR A 279 -8.79 -31.12 -4.02
C TYR A 279 -9.79 -32.22 -3.60
N ILE A 280 -10.79 -32.52 -4.43
CA ILE A 280 -11.71 -33.67 -4.30
C ILE A 280 -11.43 -34.63 -5.46
#